data_AF-A0A2G1YY14-F1
#
_entry.id   AF-A0A2G1YY14-F1
#
_cell.length_a   1.000
_cell.length_b   1.000
_cell.length_c   1.000
_cell.angle_alpha   90.00
_cell.angle_beta   90.00
_cell.angle_gamma   90.00
#
_symmetry.space_group_name_H-M   'P 1'
#
loop_
_entity.id
_entity.type
_entity.pdbx_description
1 polymer ?
#
loop_
_entity_poly.entity_id
_entity_poly.type
_entity_poly.pdbx_seq_one_letter_code
_entity_poly.pdbx_strand_id
1 'polypeptide(L)' 'DGGFWLIGLNAPAKPDLFDNIRWSHPETCKDMCAAIDGRIAFLRELEDVDDLAGYQRYKILA' A
#
# COMPACT_ATOMS: atom_id res chain seq x y z
N ASP A 1 -4.40 -7.05 -2.27
CA ASP A 1 -5.69 -6.34 -2.47
C ASP A 1 -5.57 -5.11 -3.41
N GLY A 2 -4.35 -4.65 -3.72
CA GLY A 2 -4.08 -3.51 -4.60
C GLY A 2 -3.71 -2.22 -3.86
N GLY A 3 -3.76 -2.26 -2.53
CA GLY A 3 -3.26 -1.23 -1.64
C GLY A 3 -1.79 -1.44 -1.28
N PHE A 4 -1.40 -0.90 -0.12
CA PHE A 4 -0.09 -1.04 0.49
C PHE A 4 -0.24 -1.08 2.01
N TRP A 5 0.52 -1.95 2.67
CA TRP A 5 0.46 -2.11 4.13
C TRP A 5 1.36 -1.10 4.89
N LEU A 6 2.23 -0.37 4.17
CA LEU A 6 3.12 0.65 4.74
C LEU A 6 3.54 1.69 3.70
N ILE A 7 3.57 2.97 4.12
CA ILE A 7 4.21 4.06 3.40
C ILE A 7 5.15 4.81 4.34
N GLY A 8 6.34 5.14 3.84
CA GLY A 8 7.32 5.97 4.53
C GLY A 8 7.80 7.09 3.63
N LEU A 9 7.90 8.30 4.17
CA LEU A 9 8.23 9.51 3.41
C LEU A 9 9.37 10.27 4.12
N ASN A 10 10.26 10.85 3.33
CA ASN A 10 11.22 11.82 3.86
C ASN A 10 10.52 13.16 4.09
N ALA A 11 10.78 13.80 5.23
CA ALA A 11 10.21 15.10 5.53
C ALA A 11 10.89 16.23 4.73
N PRO A 12 10.15 17.27 4.33
CA PRO A 12 8.71 17.42 4.49
C PRO A 12 7.94 16.61 3.43
N ALA A 13 6.88 15.92 3.86
CA ALA A 13 5.91 15.34 2.93
C ALA A 13 5.05 16.46 2.33
N LYS A 14 4.65 16.30 1.07
CA LYS A 14 3.69 17.20 0.44
C LYS A 14 2.33 17.11 1.17
N PRO A 15 1.69 18.24 1.52
CA PRO A 15 0.44 18.22 2.28
C PRO A 15 -0.73 17.66 1.48
N ASP A 16 -0.68 17.76 0.15
CA ASP A 16 -1.69 17.30 -0.82
C ASP A 16 -1.36 15.92 -1.40
N LEU A 17 -0.37 15.20 -0.86
CA LEU A 17 0.09 13.92 -1.41
C LEU A 17 -1.03 12.88 -1.59
N PHE A 18 -2.03 12.91 -0.70
CA PHE A 18 -3.12 11.94 -0.69
C PHE A 18 -4.38 12.43 -1.44
N ASP A 19 -4.31 13.60 -2.07
CA ASP A 19 -5.41 14.15 -2.84
C ASP A 19 -5.59 13.36 -4.15
N ASN A 20 -6.83 13.19 -4.58
CA ASN A 20 -7.20 12.53 -5.85
C ASN A 20 -6.73 11.07 -6.00
N ILE A 21 -6.44 10.37 -4.91
CA ILE A 21 -6.14 8.95 -4.93
C ILE A 21 -7.43 8.12 -4.99
N ARG A 22 -7.49 7.13 -5.88
CA ARG A 22 -8.62 6.20 -5.95
C ARG A 22 -8.48 5.13 -4.86
N TRP A 23 -9.05 5.40 -3.70
CA TRP A 23 -9.07 4.46 -2.58
C TRP A 23 -9.97 3.24 -2.84
N SER A 24 -9.68 2.15 -2.12
CA SER A 24 -10.42 0.88 -2.21
C SER A 24 -10.49 0.31 -3.63
N HIS A 25 -9.42 0.53 -4.40
CA HIS A 25 -9.31 0.12 -5.80
C HIS A 25 -8.04 -0.71 -6.03
N PRO A 26 -8.04 -1.72 -6.93
CA PRO A 26 -6.85 -2.53 -7.22
C PRO A 26 -5.60 -1.75 -7.67
N GLU A 27 -5.81 -0.53 -8.17
CA GLU A 27 -4.75 0.38 -8.65
C GLU A 27 -4.33 1.43 -7.61
N THR A 28 -4.81 1.36 -6.35
CA THR A 28 -4.52 2.37 -5.31
C THR A 28 -3.01 2.57 -5.13
N CYS A 29 -2.23 1.49 -5.05
CA CYS A 29 -0.77 1.54 -4.91
C CYS A 29 -0.09 2.26 -6.09
N LYS A 30 -0.61 2.04 -7.30
CA LYS A 30 -0.09 2.70 -8.51
C LYS A 30 -0.40 4.19 -8.53
N ASP A 31 -1.60 4.59 -8.11
CA ASP A 31 -1.97 6.00 -7.98
C ASP A 31 -1.07 6.69 -6.95
N MET A 32 -0.80 6.05 -5.82
CA MET A 32 0.15 6.55 -4.83
C MET A 32 1.57 6.68 -5.38
N CYS A 33 2.06 5.69 -6.13
CA CYS A 33 3.38 5.77 -6.77
C CYS A 33 3.47 6.93 -7.76
N ALA A 34 2.38 7.26 -8.46
CA ALA A 34 2.32 8.38 -9.39
C ALA A 34 2.29 9.74 -8.67
N ALA A 35 1.78 9.80 -7.43
CA ALA A 35 1.72 11.02 -6.62
C ALA A 35 3.05 11.37 -5.93
N ILE A 36 3.97 10.40 -5.80
CA ILE A 36 5.27 10.59 -5.15
C ILE A 36 6.32 11.06 -6.16
N ASP A 37 6.94 12.19 -5.86
CA ASP A 37 8.16 12.61 -6.56
C ASP A 37 9.38 11.89 -6.00
N GLY A 38 10.30 11.48 -6.88
CA GLY A 38 11.60 10.95 -6.50
C GLY A 38 11.70 9.43 -6.59
N ARG A 39 12.56 8.84 -5.73
CA ARG A 39 12.83 7.40 -5.76
C ARG A 39 11.93 6.67 -4.79
N ILE A 40 11.28 5.63 -5.29
CA ILE A 40 10.45 4.72 -4.50
C ILE A 40 11.23 3.42 -4.33
N ALA A 41 11.25 2.90 -3.11
CA ALA A 41 11.76 1.56 -2.81
C ALA A 41 10.59 0.72 -2.30
N PHE A 42 10.44 -0.48 -2.85
CA PHE A 42 9.40 -1.42 -2.44
C PHE A 42 9.94 -2.34 -1.35
N LEU A 43 9.14 -2.53 -0.30
CA LEU A 43 9.37 -3.59 0.69
C LEU A 43 8.82 -4.91 0.16
N ARG A 44 9.01 -6.00 0.93
CA ARG A 44 8.36 -7.27 0.63
C ARG A 44 6.84 -7.11 0.59
N GLU A 45 6.21 -7.83 -0.33
CA GLU A 45 4.76 -7.94 -0.37
C GLU A 45 4.28 -8.73 0.86
N LEU A 46 3.23 -8.24 1.50
CA LEU A 46 2.50 -8.93 2.57
C LEU A 46 1.03 -8.96 2.18
N GLU A 47 0.35 -10.04 2.57
CA GLU A 47 -1.08 -10.20 2.39
C GLU A 47 -1.83 -9.66 3.61
N ASP A 48 -2.84 -8.84 3.36
CA ASP A 48 -3.78 -8.42 4.38
C ASP A 48 -4.75 -9.55 4.74
N VAL A 49 -4.99 -9.71 6.05
CA VAL A 49 -5.84 -10.78 6.59
C VAL A 49 -7.24 -10.21 6.87
N ASP A 50 -8.06 -10.13 5.83
CA ASP A 50 -9.41 -9.54 5.91
C ASP A 50 -10.54 -10.58 5.98
N ASP A 51 -10.28 -11.81 5.52
CA ASP A 51 -11.28 -12.86 5.43
C ASP A 51 -10.78 -14.20 6.01
N LEU A 52 -11.69 -15.17 6.08
CA LEU A 52 -11.37 -16.51 6.60
C LEU A 52 -10.27 -17.19 5.78
N ALA A 53 -10.23 -16.97 4.47
CA ALA A 53 -9.25 -17.59 3.60
C ALA A 53 -7.85 -17.00 3.85
N GLY A 54 -7.74 -15.68 4.02
CA GLY A 54 -6.54 -14.98 4.42
C GLY A 54 -6.06 -15.43 5.80
N TYR A 55 -6.99 -15.61 6.75
CA TYR A 55 -6.65 -16.13 8.07
C TYR A 55 -6.09 -17.56 8.01
N GLN A 56 -6.70 -18.42 7.19
CA GLN A 56 -6.21 -19.78 6.98
C GLN A 56 -4.81 -19.79 6.33
N ARG A 57 -4.56 -18.93 5.33
CA ARG A 57 -3.23 -18.77 4.72
C ARG A 57 -2.19 -18.31 5.73
N TYR A 58 -2.51 -17.28 6.52
CA TYR A 58 -1.64 -16.80 7.59
C TYR A 58 -1.28 -17.92 8.58
N LYS A 59 -2.27 -18.71 9.02
CA LYS A 59 -2.08 -19.82 9.96
C LYS A 59 -1.18 -20.95 9.46
N ILE A 60 -1.01 -21.08 8.14
CA ILE A 60 -0.12 -22.07 7.52
C ILE A 60 1.31 -21.53 7.43
N LEU A 61 1.46 -20.22 7.22
CA LEU A 61 2.75 -19.56 7.01
C LEU A 61 3.43 -19.09 8.31
N ALA A 62 2.67 -18.98 9.41
CA ALA A 62 3.14 -18.57 10.74
C ALA A 62 3.45 -19.77 11.65
#